data_AF-A0A256ZP08-F1
#
_entry.id   AF-A0A256ZP08-F1
#
_cell.length_a   1.000
_cell.length_b   1.000
_cell.length_c   1.000
_cell.angle_alpha   90.00
_cell.angle_beta   90.00
_cell.angle_gamma   90.00
#
_symmetry.space_group_name_H-M   'P 1'
#
loop_
_entity.id
_entity.type
_entity.pdbx_description
1 polymer ?
#
loop_
_entity_poly.entity_id
_entity_poly.type
_entity_poly.pdbx_seq_one_letter_code
_entity_poly.pdbx_strand_id
1 'polypeptide(L)'
;MKEKHGVNIEFRLPILRKLQELAKFSKPILIVRERELTRGGEYVELAFLLLEGTDTSKIVFLWNNKVDISSMVKELLDACNFNFRPYSSEKELLDEVYRLIYYKIIEGNINLHPA
;
A
#
# COMPACT_ATOMS: atom_id res chain seq x y z
N MET A 1 5.04 27.42 -13.12
CA MET A 1 3.56 27.38 -13.09
C MET A 1 3.11 28.11 -11.83
N LYS A 2 2.66 29.37 -11.93
CA LYS A 2 1.90 30.06 -10.87
C LYS A 2 0.50 29.44 -10.84
N GLU A 3 0.19 28.67 -9.81
CA GLU A 3 -0.60 29.10 -8.65
C GLU A 3 -2.06 29.42 -8.94
N LYS A 4 -2.90 28.47 -8.58
CA LYS A 4 -4.30 28.73 -8.26
C LYS A 4 -4.47 29.24 -6.80
N HIS A 5 -3.38 29.41 -6.03
CA HIS A 5 -3.42 29.62 -4.57
C HIS A 5 -2.38 30.60 -3.96
N GLY A 6 -1.63 31.41 -4.71
CA GLY A 6 -0.70 32.38 -4.09
C GLY A 6 0.57 31.79 -3.45
N VAL A 7 0.88 30.51 -3.70
CA VAL A 7 2.03 29.79 -3.14
C VAL A 7 3.09 29.47 -4.19
N ASN A 8 4.24 30.13 -4.12
CA ASN A 8 5.36 29.93 -5.05
C ASN A 8 5.92 28.52 -4.86
N ILE A 9 5.56 27.60 -5.76
CA ILE A 9 6.06 26.22 -5.72
C ILE A 9 7.51 26.26 -6.22
N GLU A 10 8.45 26.39 -5.28
CA GLU A 10 9.89 26.44 -5.58
C GLU A 10 10.44 25.10 -6.11
N PHE A 11 9.80 23.97 -5.75
CA PHE A 11 10.22 22.66 -6.22
C PHE A 11 9.08 21.63 -6.23
N ARG A 12 9.09 20.72 -7.20
CA ARG A 12 8.13 19.59 -7.30
C ARG A 12 8.91 18.27 -7.24
N LEU A 13 8.64 17.47 -6.21
CA LEU A 13 9.20 16.13 -6.11
C LEU A 13 8.79 15.24 -7.31
N PRO A 14 9.70 14.44 -7.88
CA PRO A 14 9.35 13.36 -8.82
C PRO A 14 8.35 12.37 -8.22
N ILE A 15 7.53 11.72 -9.06
CA ILE A 15 6.44 10.85 -8.58
C ILE A 15 6.93 9.70 -7.69
N LEU A 16 8.04 9.05 -8.05
CA LEU A 16 8.63 7.98 -7.25
C LEU A 16 9.16 8.47 -5.91
N ARG A 17 9.76 9.67 -5.87
CA ARG A 17 10.19 10.30 -4.61
C ARG A 17 9.01 10.64 -3.73
N LYS A 18 7.88 11.09 -4.29
CA LYS A 18 6.65 11.30 -3.51
C LYS A 18 6.17 10.01 -2.87
N LEU A 19 6.12 8.91 -3.64
CA LEU A 19 5.73 7.61 -3.12
C LEU A 19 6.67 7.14 -1.99
N GLN A 20 7.97 7.27 -2.19
CA GLN A 20 8.97 6.93 -1.18
C GLN A 20 8.80 7.75 0.11
N GLU A 21 8.64 9.07 0.01
CA GLU A 21 8.42 9.92 1.18
C GLU A 21 7.11 9.57 1.88
N LEU A 22 6.03 9.34 1.15
CA LEU A 22 4.75 8.90 1.73
C LEU A 22 4.89 7.56 2.45
N ALA A 23 5.62 6.60 1.87
CA ALA A 23 5.82 5.29 2.46
C ALA A 23 6.59 5.35 3.79
N LYS A 24 7.58 6.24 3.92
CA LYS A 24 8.35 6.43 5.16
C LYS A 24 7.48 6.79 6.35
N PHE A 25 6.51 7.69 6.15
CA PHE A 25 5.65 8.20 7.23
C PHE A 25 4.34 7.41 7.39
N SER A 26 4.07 6.46 6.50
CA SER A 26 2.86 5.65 6.55
C SER A 26 2.93 4.59 7.66
N LYS A 27 1.77 4.33 8.30
CA LYS A 27 1.60 3.22 9.24
C LYS A 27 1.27 1.93 8.47
N PRO A 28 0.01 1.62 8.09
CA PRO A 28 -0.23 0.65 7.05
C PRO A 28 -0.13 1.30 5.66
N ILE A 29 0.46 0.58 4.71
CA ILE A 29 0.39 0.86 3.28
C ILE A 29 -0.53 -0.20 2.66
N LEU A 30 -1.67 0.22 2.13
CA LEU A 30 -2.64 -0.68 1.53
C LEU A 30 -2.55 -0.58 0.01
N ILE A 31 -2.21 -1.70 -0.63
CA ILE A 31 -2.18 -1.80 -2.09
C ILE A 31 -3.41 -2.59 -2.50
N VAL A 32 -4.31 -1.97 -3.27
CA VAL A 32 -5.61 -2.55 -3.61
C VAL A 32 -5.69 -2.85 -5.10
N ARG A 33 -5.92 -4.12 -5.44
CA ARG A 33 -6.17 -4.59 -6.81
C ARG A 33 -7.64 -4.96 -6.98
N GLU A 34 -8.43 -4.03 -7.50
CA GLU A 34 -9.87 -4.23 -7.71
C GLU A 34 -10.22 -4.93 -9.01
N ARG A 35 -9.54 -4.58 -10.10
CA ARG A 35 -9.87 -5.04 -11.45
C ARG A 35 -8.61 -5.21 -12.27
N GLU A 36 -8.68 -6.10 -13.24
CA GLU A 36 -7.62 -6.24 -14.23
C GLU A 36 -7.63 -5.05 -15.19
N LEU A 37 -6.82 -4.04 -14.89
CA LEU A 37 -6.53 -2.96 -15.82
C LEU A 37 -5.22 -3.24 -16.55
N THR A 38 -5.15 -2.81 -17.81
CA THR A 38 -3.92 -2.81 -18.63
C THR A 38 -2.78 -2.00 -18.02
N ARG A 39 -3.09 -1.15 -17.02
CA ARG A 39 -2.13 -0.37 -16.24
C ARG A 39 -2.03 -0.98 -14.85
N GLY A 40 -1.11 -1.92 -14.67
CA GLY A 40 -0.78 -2.55 -13.38
C GLY A 40 0.09 -1.65 -12.49
N GLY A 41 -0.34 -0.40 -12.30
CA GLY A 41 0.43 0.60 -11.56
C GLY A 41 0.69 0.16 -10.12
N GLU A 42 -0.28 -0.51 -9.50
CA GLU A 42 -0.17 -1.05 -8.15
C GLU A 42 0.94 -2.12 -8.01
N TYR A 43 1.19 -2.92 -9.06
CA TYR A 43 2.33 -3.85 -9.06
C TYR A 43 3.67 -3.14 -9.18
N VAL A 44 3.71 -2.05 -9.96
CA VAL A 44 4.92 -1.20 -10.07
C VAL A 44 5.20 -0.51 -8.74
N GLU A 45 4.17 0.01 -8.07
CA GLU A 45 4.28 0.62 -6.75
C GLU A 45 4.73 -0.41 -5.71
N LEU A 46 4.13 -1.60 -5.69
CA LEU A 46 4.57 -2.70 -4.82
C LEU A 46 6.05 -3.04 -5.05
N ALA A 47 6.44 -3.31 -6.29
CA ALA A 47 7.82 -3.66 -6.61
C ALA A 47 8.80 -2.53 -6.25
N PHE A 48 8.44 -1.27 -6.52
CA PHE A 48 9.26 -0.11 -6.14
C PHE A 48 9.45 -0.01 -4.62
N LEU A 49 8.37 -0.14 -3.84
CA LEU A 49 8.45 -0.08 -2.38
C LEU A 49 9.33 -1.21 -1.81
N LEU A 50 9.26 -2.40 -2.39
CA LEU A 50 10.09 -3.54 -2.02
C LEU A 50 11.58 -3.29 -2.34
N LEU A 51 11.88 -2.79 -3.53
CA LEU A 51 13.26 -2.47 -3.95
C LEU A 51 13.89 -1.38 -3.08
N GLU A 52 13.11 -0.39 -2.65
CA GLU A 52 13.56 0.67 -1.75
C GLU A 52 13.73 0.20 -0.28
N GLY A 53 13.46 -1.07 0.01
CA GLY A 53 13.62 -1.64 1.35
C GLY A 53 12.53 -1.21 2.32
N THR A 54 11.33 -0.89 1.83
CA THR A 54 10.19 -0.61 2.70
C THR A 54 9.86 -1.84 3.53
N ASP A 55 9.72 -1.68 4.84
CA ASP A 55 9.32 -2.74 5.76
C ASP A 55 8.03 -3.42 5.29
N THR A 56 8.14 -4.68 4.88
CA THR A 56 7.04 -5.47 4.31
C THR A 56 5.92 -5.69 5.32
N SER A 57 6.20 -5.63 6.63
CA SER A 57 5.17 -5.73 7.66
C SER A 57 4.17 -4.57 7.63
N LYS A 58 4.55 -3.42 7.05
CA LYS A 58 3.67 -2.25 6.87
C LYS A 58 2.73 -2.41 5.69
N ILE A 59 3.11 -3.22 4.71
CA ILE A 59 2.41 -3.28 3.44
C ILE A 59 1.42 -4.46 3.45
N VAL A 60 0.21 -4.22 2.97
CA VAL A 60 -0.82 -5.25 2.81
C VAL A 60 -1.37 -5.19 1.40
N PHE A 61 -1.37 -6.33 0.72
CA PHE A 61 -1.90 -6.46 -0.63
C PHE A 61 -3.32 -7.01 -0.58
N LEU A 62 -4.30 -6.15 -0.86
CA LEU A 62 -5.71 -6.50 -0.92
C LEU A 62 -6.07 -6.76 -2.38
N TRP A 63 -6.60 -7.94 -2.69
CA TRP A 63 -6.92 -8.30 -4.07
C TRP A 63 -8.35 -8.82 -4.21
N ASN A 64 -9.05 -8.36 -5.24
CA ASN A 64 -10.33 -8.92 -5.62
C ASN A 64 -10.10 -10.33 -6.17
N ASN A 65 -10.65 -11.36 -5.53
CA ASN A 65 -10.42 -12.76 -5.90
C ASN A 65 -10.98 -13.16 -7.28
N LYS A 66 -11.74 -12.27 -7.93
CA LYS A 66 -12.19 -12.40 -9.31
C LYS A 66 -11.14 -11.93 -10.32
N VAL A 67 -10.02 -11.37 -9.85
CA VAL A 67 -8.90 -10.93 -10.66
C VAL A 67 -7.76 -11.91 -10.49
N ASP A 68 -7.34 -12.49 -11.62
CA ASP A 68 -6.18 -13.37 -11.63
C ASP A 68 -4.90 -12.58 -11.34
N ILE A 69 -4.05 -13.20 -10.52
CA ILE A 69 -2.72 -12.70 -10.22
C ILE A 69 -1.72 -13.54 -11.01
N SER A 70 -0.81 -12.88 -11.74
CA SER A 70 0.22 -13.55 -12.51
C SER A 70 1.16 -14.37 -11.62
N SER A 71 1.78 -15.41 -12.19
CA SER A 71 2.76 -16.23 -11.49
C SER A 71 3.89 -15.40 -10.89
N MET A 72 4.39 -14.38 -11.59
CA MET A 72 5.44 -13.51 -11.10
C MET A 72 5.05 -12.70 -9.87
N VAL A 73 3.80 -12.23 -9.78
CA VAL A 73 3.33 -11.52 -8.58
C VAL A 73 3.20 -12.51 -7.41
N LYS A 74 2.76 -13.75 -7.64
CA LYS A 74 2.73 -14.79 -6.60
C LYS A 74 4.14 -15.07 -6.07
N GLU A 75 5.11 -15.29 -6.95
CA GLU A 75 6.52 -15.47 -6.59
C GLU A 75 7.04 -14.28 -5.75
N LEU A 76 6.69 -13.04 -6.11
CA LEU A 76 7.08 -11.85 -5.36
C LEU A 76 6.45 -11.83 -3.95
N LEU A 77 5.16 -12.13 -3.84
CA LEU A 77 4.45 -12.16 -2.56
C LEU A 77 5.03 -13.23 -1.63
N ASP A 78 5.36 -14.40 -2.18
CA ASP A 78 5.96 -15.51 -1.44
C ASP A 78 7.40 -15.19 -1.02
N ALA A 79 8.23 -14.71 -1.94
CA ALA A 79 9.64 -14.37 -1.68
C ALA A 79 9.81 -13.26 -0.62
N CYS A 80 8.86 -12.33 -0.56
CA CYS A 80 8.87 -11.23 0.41
C CYS A 80 8.05 -11.52 1.68
N ASN A 81 7.50 -12.74 1.83
CA ASN A 81 6.64 -13.16 2.95
C ASN A 81 5.53 -12.14 3.25
N PHE A 82 4.77 -11.79 2.22
CA PHE A 82 3.86 -10.66 2.26
C PHE A 82 2.54 -10.97 2.96
N ASN A 83 1.94 -9.95 3.57
CA ASN A 83 0.55 -10.04 4.02
C ASN A 83 -0.38 -9.71 2.84
N PHE A 84 -1.02 -10.72 2.27
CA PHE A 84 -2.00 -10.54 1.21
C PHE A 84 -3.34 -11.14 1.61
N ARG A 85 -4.44 -10.48 1.21
CA ARG A 85 -5.80 -10.86 1.61
C ARG A 85 -6.77 -10.75 0.44
N PRO A 86 -7.53 -11.82 0.15
CA PRO A 86 -8.56 -11.75 -0.88
C PRO A 86 -9.76 -10.98 -0.37
N TYR A 87 -10.51 -10.39 -1.28
CA TYR A 87 -11.88 -9.97 -1.04
C TYR A 87 -12.73 -10.24 -2.29
N SER A 88 -14.04 -10.34 -2.12
CA SER A 88 -14.98 -10.67 -3.20
C SER A 88 -16.03 -9.58 -3.42
N SER A 89 -16.09 -8.60 -2.51
CA SER A 89 -17.05 -7.50 -2.50
C SER A 89 -16.45 -6.25 -1.83
N GLU A 90 -17.03 -5.08 -2.13
CA GLU A 90 -16.67 -3.82 -1.48
C GLU A 90 -16.86 -3.87 0.05
N LYS A 91 -17.93 -4.53 0.52
CA LYS A 91 -18.17 -4.71 1.95
C LYS A 91 -17.02 -5.49 2.62
N GLU A 92 -16.60 -6.59 2.01
CA GLU A 92 -15.50 -7.41 2.52
C GLU A 92 -14.17 -6.65 2.49
N LEU A 93 -13.92 -5.87 1.43
CA LEU A 93 -12.76 -4.97 1.37
C LEU A 93 -12.77 -3.96 2.53
N LEU A 94 -13.91 -3.32 2.79
CA LEU A 94 -14.06 -2.38 3.90
C LEU A 94 -13.82 -3.07 5.24
N ASP A 95 -14.41 -4.24 5.47
CA ASP A 95 -14.21 -5.03 6.69
C ASP A 95 -12.72 -5.38 6.90
N GLU A 96 -12.00 -5.76 5.83
CA GLU A 96 -10.55 -5.98 5.89
C GLU A 96 -9.78 -4.71 6.26
N VAL A 97 -10.08 -3.59 5.60
CA VAL A 97 -9.45 -2.30 5.86
C VAL A 97 -9.68 -1.88 7.31
N TYR A 98 -10.90 -2.02 7.84
CA TYR A 98 -11.22 -1.71 9.23
C TYR A 98 -10.40 -2.55 10.20
N ARG A 99 -10.31 -3.87 9.98
CA ARG A 99 -9.48 -4.75 10.83
C ARG A 99 -8.01 -4.38 10.77
N LEU A 100 -7.49 -4.10 9.57
CA LEU A 100 -6.08 -3.71 9.38
C LEU A 100 -5.77 -2.39 10.10
N ILE A 101 -6.63 -1.39 9.97
CA ILE A 101 -6.51 -0.11 10.68
C ILE A 101 -6.57 -0.34 12.20
N TYR A 102 -7.55 -1.11 12.67
CA TYR A 102 -7.70 -1.40 14.09
C TYR A 102 -6.44 -2.02 14.68
N TYR A 103 -5.96 -3.11 14.12
CA TYR A 103 -4.80 -3.82 14.67
C TYR A 103 -3.47 -3.09 14.44
N LYS A 104 -3.25 -2.49 13.26
CA LYS A 104 -1.97 -1.82 12.95
C LYS A 104 -1.86 -0.40 13.49
N ILE A 105 -2.99 0.28 13.73
CA ILE A 105 -2.98 1.66 14.22
C ILE A 105 -3.48 1.75 15.64
N ILE A 106 -4.61 1.14 15.99
CA ILE A 106 -5.23 1.33 17.31
C ILE A 106 -4.51 0.47 18.35
N GLU A 107 -4.47 -0.85 18.18
CA GLU A 107 -3.76 -1.73 19.12
C GLU A 107 -2.23 -1.58 19.06
N GLY A 108 -1.68 -1.37 17.87
CA GLY A 108 -0.24 -1.10 17.71
C GLY A 108 0.25 0.12 18.50
N ASN A 109 -0.59 1.15 18.70
CA ASN A 109 -0.25 2.30 19.54
C ASN A 109 -0.38 2.00 21.05
N ILE A 110 -1.26 1.06 21.44
CA ILE A 110 -1.43 0.65 22.85
C ILE A 110 -0.20 -0.15 23.31
N ASN A 111 0.37 -0.98 22.42
CA ASN A 111 1.55 -1.81 22.71
C ASN A 111 2.89 -1.05 22.71
N LEU A 112 2.91 0.25 22.38
CA LEU A 112 4.09 1.12 22.49
C LEU A 112 4.19 1.83 23.86
N HIS A 113 3.21 1.63 24.74
CA HIS A 113 3.25 2.01 26.15
C HIS A 113 3.01 0.80 27.09
N PRO A 114 3.86 -0.22 27.09
CA PRO A 114 3.97 -1.06 28.27
C PRO A 114 4.66 -0.22 29.37
N ALA A 115 4.11 -0.28 30.57
CA ALA A 115 4.65 0.33 31.79
C ALA A 115 6.10 -0.10 32.07
#